data_AF-A0A7Y6PSL4-F1
#
_entry.id   AF-A0A7Y6PSL4-F1
#
_cell.length_a   1.000
_cell.length_b   1.000
_cell.length_c   1.000
_cell.angle_alpha   90.00
_cell.angle_beta   90.00
_cell.angle_gamma   90.00
#
_symmetry.space_group_name_H-M   'P 1'
#
loop_
_entity.id
_entity.type
_entity.pdbx_description
1 polymer ?
#
loop_
_entity_poly.entity_id
_entity_poly.type
_entity_poly.pdbx_seq_one_letter_code
_entity_poly.pdbx_strand_id
1 'polypeptide(L)'
;MTWVQPVSVHIAVLSVAKDPKHPDHDAIATAVERATGAGHKLVEQATVKDSEPAVREQLTRWVTDSNVDVVLVLAADSDTASSALKPLVSSVLPGFTDLFRWLAFEEIGASAMLSQAEAAQCGQAYVFVLPGAIGAAMDKLILPQLDPKTTPKNLVSSLPRLKARTAEAVPTAIHGEKTQGGAGLPPKLPAMPSVPTRSQTKTGANVIPRHRAVDDPPTKPIDLERLQKEIARSEANDQSTRRTDLAKLLPKLPPGADGYLEPDAD
;
A
#
# COMPACT_ATOMS: atom_id res chain seq x y z
N MET A 1 3.45 24.39 17.46
CA MET A 1 2.68 23.24 16.94
C MET A 1 2.24 23.59 15.53
N THR A 2 2.89 23.03 14.52
CA THR A 2 2.45 23.15 13.12
C THR A 2 1.12 22.41 12.98
N TRP A 3 0.06 23.15 12.67
CA TRP A 3 -1.24 22.56 12.34
C TRP A 3 -1.14 21.90 10.96
N VAL A 4 -1.07 20.57 10.94
CA VAL A 4 -1.21 19.79 9.71
C VAL A 4 -2.71 19.67 9.43
N GLN A 5 -3.17 20.26 8.33
CA GLN A 5 -4.56 20.17 7.90
C GLN A 5 -4.92 18.69 7.65
N PRO A 6 -6.10 18.22 8.09
CA PRO A 6 -6.56 16.88 7.77
C PRO A 6 -6.72 16.77 6.26
N VAL A 7 -5.96 15.87 5.65
CA VAL A 7 -6.04 15.60 4.22
C VAL A 7 -7.06 14.49 4.01
N SER A 8 -8.17 14.81 3.35
CA SER A 8 -9.12 13.78 2.92
C SER A 8 -8.71 13.28 1.54
N VAL A 9 -8.43 11.97 1.43
CA VAL A 9 -8.16 11.26 0.19
C VAL A 9 -9.47 10.73 -0.36
N HIS A 10 -9.66 10.80 -1.67
CA HIS A 10 -10.84 10.27 -2.33
C HIS A 10 -10.61 8.82 -2.78
N ILE A 11 -11.44 7.90 -2.28
CA ILE A 11 -11.27 6.46 -2.46
C ILE A 11 -12.47 5.90 -3.23
N ALA A 12 -12.20 5.05 -4.22
CA ALA A 12 -13.19 4.22 -4.88
C ALA A 12 -12.97 2.74 -4.52
N VAL A 13 -14.06 1.98 -4.37
CA VAL A 13 -14.01 0.55 -3.99
C VAL A 13 -14.66 -0.29 -5.09
N LEU A 14 -13.88 -1.18 -5.71
CA LEU A 14 -14.34 -2.16 -6.69
C LEU A 14 -14.42 -3.54 -6.07
N SER A 15 -15.60 -4.16 -6.08
CA SER A 15 -15.73 -5.60 -5.83
C SER A 15 -15.74 -6.36 -7.15
N VAL A 16 -14.90 -7.38 -7.26
CA VAL A 16 -14.83 -8.29 -8.40
C VAL A 16 -15.41 -9.63 -7.97
N ALA A 17 -16.53 -10.03 -8.57
CA ALA A 17 -17.26 -11.23 -8.19
C ALA A 17 -17.68 -12.05 -9.41
N LYS A 18 -17.73 -13.39 -9.26
CA LYS A 18 -18.23 -14.29 -10.31
C LYS A 18 -19.68 -13.96 -10.70
N ASP A 19 -20.50 -13.67 -9.69
CA ASP A 19 -21.85 -13.13 -9.86
C ASP A 19 -21.93 -11.75 -9.18
N PRO A 20 -22.06 -10.66 -9.96
CA PRO A 20 -22.19 -9.31 -9.42
C PRO A 20 -23.41 -9.09 -8.51
N LYS A 21 -24.41 -9.99 -8.56
CA LYS A 21 -25.58 -9.93 -7.67
C LYS A 21 -25.28 -10.44 -6.27
N HIS A 22 -24.19 -11.20 -6.10
CA HIS A 22 -23.77 -11.80 -4.84
C HIS A 22 -22.29 -11.51 -4.58
N PRO A 23 -21.91 -10.24 -4.40
CA PRO A 23 -20.54 -9.89 -4.03
C PRO A 23 -20.24 -10.27 -2.58
N ASP A 24 -18.95 -10.21 -2.24
CA ASP A 24 -18.51 -10.27 -0.85
C ASP A 24 -18.84 -8.95 -0.13
N HIS A 25 -20.01 -8.90 0.50
CA HIS A 25 -20.49 -7.72 1.21
C HIS A 25 -19.63 -7.38 2.43
N ASP A 26 -19.03 -8.36 3.09
CA ASP A 26 -18.21 -8.16 4.29
C ASP A 26 -16.87 -7.53 3.93
N ALA A 27 -16.26 -7.97 2.83
CA ALA A 27 -15.07 -7.35 2.24
C ALA A 27 -15.29 -5.88 1.91
N ILE A 28 -16.41 -5.58 1.22
CA ILE A 28 -16.79 -4.21 0.85
C ILE A 28 -17.00 -3.36 2.11
N ALA A 29 -17.82 -3.84 3.04
CA ALA A 29 -18.12 -3.13 4.28
C ALA A 29 -16.85 -2.81 5.05
N THR A 30 -15.95 -3.79 5.20
CA THR A 30 -14.65 -3.61 5.86
C THR A 30 -13.83 -2.51 5.20
N ALA A 31 -13.67 -2.53 3.86
CA ALA A 31 -12.90 -1.51 3.16
C ALA A 31 -13.51 -0.12 3.31
N VAL A 32 -14.83 0.01 3.18
CA VAL A 32 -15.56 1.27 3.29
C VAL A 32 -15.50 1.84 4.71
N GLU A 33 -15.74 1.01 5.73
CA GLU A 33 -15.70 1.40 7.13
C GLU A 33 -14.30 1.87 7.54
N ARG A 34 -13.25 1.15 7.14
CA ARG A 34 -11.86 1.55 7.42
C ARG A 34 -11.49 2.86 6.73
N ALA A 35 -11.84 2.99 5.44
CA ALA A 35 -11.57 4.21 4.69
C ALA A 35 -12.28 5.44 5.29
N THR A 36 -13.59 5.34 5.53
CA THR A 36 -14.40 6.44 6.05
C THR A 36 -14.08 6.74 7.52
N GLY A 37 -13.82 5.72 8.33
CA GLY A 37 -13.37 5.86 9.72
C GLY A 37 -12.03 6.59 9.86
N ALA A 38 -11.16 6.50 8.85
CA ALA A 38 -9.90 7.25 8.77
C ALA A 38 -10.08 8.71 8.28
N GLY A 39 -11.29 9.15 7.95
CA GLY A 39 -11.58 10.51 7.46
C GLY A 39 -11.39 10.69 5.94
N HIS A 40 -11.23 9.59 5.20
CA HIS A 40 -11.21 9.61 3.74
C HIS A 40 -12.64 9.60 3.18
N LYS A 41 -12.79 10.07 1.94
CA LYS A 41 -14.08 10.16 1.27
C LYS A 41 -14.27 8.98 0.33
N LEU A 42 -15.32 8.19 0.55
CA LEU A 42 -15.78 7.23 -0.44
C LEU A 42 -16.44 8.00 -1.60
N VAL A 43 -15.84 7.98 -2.78
CA VAL A 43 -16.38 8.62 -3.99
C VAL A 43 -17.39 7.71 -4.66
N GLU A 44 -17.04 6.44 -4.80
CA GLU A 44 -17.88 5.46 -5.47
C GLU A 44 -17.56 4.05 -4.98
N GLN A 45 -18.58 3.21 -4.98
CA GLN A 45 -18.47 1.78 -4.80
C GLN A 45 -19.16 1.09 -5.98
N ALA A 46 -18.50 0.12 -6.60
CA ALA A 46 -19.05 -0.65 -7.70
C ALA A 46 -18.75 -2.14 -7.53
N THR A 47 -19.62 -2.98 -8.09
CA THR A 47 -19.40 -4.43 -8.22
C THR A 47 -19.44 -4.79 -9.70
N VAL A 48 -18.41 -5.48 -10.17
CA VAL A 48 -18.33 -5.95 -11.56
C VAL A 48 -18.14 -7.46 -11.62
N LYS A 49 -18.44 -8.02 -12.80
CA LYS A 49 -18.18 -9.42 -13.07
C LYS A 49 -16.68 -9.67 -13.13
N ASP A 50 -16.26 -10.80 -12.59
CA ASP A 50 -14.91 -11.36 -12.71
C ASP A 50 -14.60 -11.70 -14.18
N SER A 51 -14.26 -10.66 -14.93
CA SER A 51 -13.85 -10.70 -16.32
C SER A 51 -12.95 -9.50 -16.61
N GLU A 52 -11.86 -9.74 -17.31
CA GLU A 52 -10.85 -8.71 -17.59
C GLU A 52 -11.44 -7.44 -18.23
N PRO A 53 -12.36 -7.52 -19.22
CA PRO A 53 -12.93 -6.32 -19.83
C PRO A 53 -13.72 -5.46 -18.85
N ALA A 54 -14.56 -6.07 -18.01
CA ALA A 54 -15.39 -5.35 -17.05
C ALA A 54 -14.54 -4.65 -15.97
N VAL A 55 -13.52 -5.35 -15.46
CA VAL A 55 -12.59 -4.77 -14.49
C VAL A 55 -11.77 -3.65 -15.13
N ARG A 56 -11.25 -3.86 -16.35
CA ARG A 56 -10.44 -2.87 -17.07
C ARG A 56 -11.20 -1.60 -17.39
N GLU A 57 -12.46 -1.72 -17.85
CA GLU A 57 -13.32 -0.58 -18.11
C GLU A 57 -13.53 0.27 -16.85
N GLN A 58 -13.88 -0.39 -15.75
CA GLN A 58 -14.12 0.26 -14.47
C GLN A 58 -12.85 0.92 -13.89
N LEU A 59 -11.70 0.23 -13.96
CA LEU A 59 -10.43 0.80 -13.53
C LEU A 59 -10.03 2.00 -14.38
N THR A 60 -10.20 1.92 -15.70
CA THR A 60 -9.86 3.02 -16.63
C THR A 60 -10.69 4.27 -16.32
N ARG A 61 -12.00 4.10 -16.09
CA ARG A 61 -12.89 5.20 -15.71
C ARG A 61 -12.40 5.92 -14.45
N TRP A 62 -12.10 5.19 -13.39
CA TRP A 62 -11.65 5.79 -12.14
C TRP A 62 -10.22 6.34 -12.17
N VAL A 63 -9.30 5.65 -12.86
CA VAL A 63 -7.93 6.13 -13.00
C VAL A 63 -7.88 7.44 -13.80
N THR A 64 -8.80 7.66 -14.74
CA THR A 64 -8.89 8.93 -15.49
C THR A 64 -9.70 10.02 -14.78
N ASP A 65 -10.59 9.65 -13.85
CA ASP A 65 -11.40 10.60 -13.08
C ASP A 65 -10.54 11.36 -12.06
N SER A 66 -10.44 12.68 -12.21
CA SER A 66 -9.70 13.56 -11.29
C SER A 66 -10.25 13.57 -9.85
N ASN A 67 -11.48 13.08 -9.65
CA ASN A 67 -12.06 12.95 -8.32
C ASN A 67 -11.62 11.70 -7.57
N VAL A 68 -10.98 10.71 -8.21
CA VAL A 68 -10.52 9.48 -7.55
C VAL A 68 -9.01 9.55 -7.33
N ASP A 69 -8.58 9.46 -6.07
CA ASP A 69 -7.15 9.46 -5.71
C ASP A 69 -6.62 8.03 -5.53
N VAL A 70 -7.44 7.14 -4.97
CA VAL A 70 -7.10 5.74 -4.67
C VAL A 70 -8.24 4.81 -5.07
N VAL A 71 -7.90 3.66 -5.65
CA VAL A 71 -8.84 2.57 -5.96
C VAL A 71 -8.45 1.34 -5.16
N LEU A 72 -9.42 0.77 -4.45
CA LEU A 72 -9.31 -0.52 -3.76
C LEU A 72 -10.08 -1.57 -4.57
N VAL A 73 -9.38 -2.55 -5.11
CA VAL A 73 -9.97 -3.69 -5.82
C VAL A 73 -10.01 -4.88 -4.87
N LEU A 74 -11.21 -5.31 -4.52
CA LEU A 74 -11.49 -6.45 -3.66
C LEU A 74 -11.89 -7.61 -4.55
N ALA A 75 -11.08 -8.67 -4.56
CA ALA A 75 -11.34 -9.85 -5.38
C ALA A 75 -11.06 -11.10 -4.54
N ALA A 76 -11.69 -12.23 -4.87
CA ALA A 76 -11.31 -13.51 -4.27
C ALA A 76 -10.05 -14.10 -4.93
N ASP A 77 -9.86 -13.77 -6.21
CA ASP A 77 -8.70 -14.12 -7.02
C ASP A 77 -8.24 -12.84 -7.74
N SER A 78 -6.94 -12.59 -7.74
CA SER A 78 -6.34 -11.40 -8.34
C SER A 78 -5.99 -11.57 -9.82
N ASP A 79 -5.98 -12.78 -10.40
CA ASP A 79 -5.51 -13.00 -11.78
C ASP A 79 -6.23 -12.09 -12.79
N THR A 80 -7.57 -12.05 -12.76
CA THR A 80 -8.37 -11.19 -13.62
C THR A 80 -8.09 -9.71 -13.37
N ALA A 81 -8.00 -9.31 -12.10
CA ALA A 81 -7.79 -7.92 -11.70
C ALA A 81 -6.39 -7.42 -12.09
N SER A 82 -5.36 -8.25 -11.90
CA SER A 82 -3.98 -7.96 -12.29
C SER A 82 -3.82 -7.91 -13.82
N SER A 83 -4.46 -8.82 -14.56
CA SER A 83 -4.47 -8.75 -16.03
C SER A 83 -5.12 -7.44 -16.52
N ALA A 84 -6.26 -7.08 -15.94
CA ALA A 84 -6.97 -5.83 -16.22
C ALA A 84 -6.13 -4.59 -15.84
N LEU A 85 -5.41 -4.64 -14.73
CA LEU A 85 -4.60 -3.54 -14.22
C LEU A 85 -3.36 -3.29 -15.07
N LYS A 86 -2.67 -4.33 -15.52
CA LYS A 86 -1.31 -4.27 -16.11
C LYS A 86 -1.12 -3.19 -17.19
N PRO A 87 -2.01 -3.02 -18.20
CA PRO A 87 -1.89 -1.94 -19.19
C PRO A 87 -2.08 -0.51 -18.67
N LEU A 88 -2.63 -0.33 -17.46
CA LEU A 88 -2.84 0.98 -16.83
C LEU A 88 -1.68 1.38 -15.91
N VAL A 89 -0.78 0.45 -15.61
CA VAL A 89 0.32 0.64 -14.67
C VAL A 89 1.33 1.62 -15.23
N SER A 90 1.57 2.69 -14.47
CA SER A 90 2.67 3.63 -14.70
C SER A 90 3.91 3.25 -13.89
N SER A 91 3.72 2.78 -12.65
CA SER A 91 4.80 2.27 -11.80
C SER A 91 4.24 1.26 -10.80
N VAL A 92 4.90 0.11 -10.64
CA VAL A 92 4.55 -0.89 -9.63
C VAL A 92 5.08 -0.46 -8.25
N LEU A 93 4.37 -0.83 -7.18
CA LEU A 93 4.79 -0.67 -5.78
C LEU A 93 5.15 -2.06 -5.21
N PRO A 94 6.32 -2.64 -5.54
CA PRO A 94 6.64 -4.03 -5.22
C PRO A 94 6.65 -4.32 -3.71
N GLY A 95 7.07 -3.36 -2.90
CA GLY A 95 7.10 -3.52 -1.44
C GLY A 95 5.72 -3.73 -0.81
N PHE A 96 4.62 -3.38 -1.50
CA PHE A 96 3.28 -3.69 -1.03
C PHE A 96 3.03 -5.20 -1.02
N THR A 97 3.37 -5.90 -2.11
CA THR A 97 3.16 -7.35 -2.26
C THR A 97 3.96 -8.12 -1.21
N ASP A 98 5.21 -7.74 -0.96
CA ASP A 98 6.05 -8.40 0.05
C ASP A 98 5.51 -8.21 1.47
N LEU A 99 5.12 -6.99 1.82
CA LEU A 99 4.54 -6.69 3.13
C LEU A 99 3.16 -7.34 3.31
N PHE A 100 2.35 -7.37 2.25
CA PHE A 100 1.06 -8.06 2.28
C PHE A 100 1.25 -9.56 2.51
N ARG A 101 2.20 -10.21 1.81
CA ARG A 101 2.52 -11.62 2.04
C ARG A 101 3.00 -11.88 3.45
N TRP A 102 3.79 -10.98 4.03
CA TRP A 102 4.21 -11.09 5.41
C TRP A 102 3.01 -11.04 6.38
N LEU A 103 2.09 -10.08 6.20
CA LEU A 103 0.85 -9.99 6.99
C LEU A 103 -0.03 -11.23 6.80
N ALA A 104 -0.21 -11.67 5.56
CA ALA A 104 -0.99 -12.87 5.25
C ALA A 104 -0.34 -14.12 5.83
N PHE A 105 0.99 -14.19 5.92
CA PHE A 105 1.68 -15.34 6.53
C PHE A 105 1.34 -15.48 8.02
N GLU A 106 1.13 -14.37 8.75
CA GLU A 106 0.69 -14.42 10.14
C GLU A 106 -0.73 -15.01 10.29
N GLU A 107 -1.58 -14.90 9.26
CA GLU A 107 -2.98 -15.33 9.29
C GLU A 107 -3.20 -16.72 8.66
N ILE A 108 -2.65 -16.96 7.47
CA ILE A 108 -2.87 -18.16 6.66
C ILE A 108 -1.61 -19.00 6.42
N GLY A 109 -0.48 -18.64 7.04
CA GLY A 109 0.77 -19.40 6.98
C GLY A 109 1.32 -19.53 5.55
N ALA A 110 1.79 -20.73 5.21
CA ALA A 110 2.44 -21.00 3.92
C ALA A 110 1.56 -20.67 2.69
N SER A 111 0.22 -20.68 2.84
CA SER A 111 -0.71 -20.29 1.77
C SER A 111 -0.51 -18.85 1.30
N ALA A 112 0.06 -17.97 2.14
CA ALA A 112 0.40 -16.60 1.77
C ALA A 112 1.38 -16.52 0.58
N MET A 113 2.18 -17.57 0.34
CA MET A 113 3.07 -17.65 -0.82
C MET A 113 2.30 -17.57 -2.15
N LEU A 114 1.05 -18.02 -2.18
CA LEU A 114 0.18 -17.98 -3.36
C LEU A 114 -0.53 -16.65 -3.52
N SER A 115 -0.41 -15.73 -2.56
CA SER A 115 -1.03 -14.42 -2.67
C SER A 115 -0.37 -13.57 -3.76
N GLN A 116 -1.22 -13.02 -4.61
CA GLN A 116 -0.89 -12.16 -5.73
C GLN A 116 -1.45 -10.74 -5.53
N ALA A 117 -1.53 -10.28 -4.27
CA ALA A 117 -1.84 -8.89 -3.98
C ALA A 117 -0.85 -7.97 -4.70
N GLU A 118 -1.35 -6.90 -5.31
CA GLU A 118 -0.57 -6.00 -6.16
C GLU A 118 -0.94 -4.55 -5.86
N ALA A 119 0.04 -3.65 -5.95
CA ALA A 119 -0.21 -2.22 -5.89
C ALA A 119 0.57 -1.50 -6.99
N ALA A 120 -0.07 -0.51 -7.60
CA ALA A 120 0.53 0.25 -8.69
C ALA A 120 0.02 1.69 -8.71
N GLN A 121 0.89 2.61 -9.13
CA GLN A 121 0.48 3.90 -9.62
C GLN A 121 -0.04 3.75 -11.05
N CYS A 122 -1.24 4.26 -11.31
CA CYS A 122 -1.86 4.32 -12.63
C CYS A 122 -2.18 5.77 -12.93
N GLY A 123 -1.40 6.41 -13.81
CA GLY A 123 -1.45 7.85 -14.04
C GLY A 123 -1.21 8.63 -12.75
N GLN A 124 -2.25 9.29 -12.25
CA GLN A 124 -2.21 10.08 -11.01
C GLN A 124 -2.94 9.42 -9.82
N ALA A 125 -3.52 8.23 -10.02
CA ALA A 125 -4.18 7.46 -8.96
C ALA A 125 -3.30 6.28 -8.51
N TYR A 126 -3.54 5.78 -7.30
CA TYR A 126 -3.00 4.50 -6.84
C TYR A 126 -4.09 3.42 -6.85
N VAL A 127 -3.74 2.22 -7.29
CA VAL A 127 -4.62 1.05 -7.30
C VAL A 127 -4.01 -0.02 -6.41
N PHE A 128 -4.82 -0.60 -5.53
CA PHE A 128 -4.47 -1.74 -4.68
C PHE A 128 -5.40 -2.92 -4.97
N VAL A 129 -4.85 -4.05 -5.38
CA VAL A 129 -5.58 -5.31 -5.62
C VAL A 129 -5.41 -6.21 -4.39
N LEU A 130 -6.52 -6.54 -3.76
CA LEU A 130 -6.60 -7.24 -2.48
C LEU A 130 -7.37 -8.57 -2.68
N PRO A 131 -6.68 -9.72 -2.75
CA PRO A 131 -7.30 -11.03 -2.85
C PRO A 131 -7.89 -11.54 -1.52
N GLY A 132 -7.71 -10.78 -0.42
CA GLY A 132 -8.09 -11.17 0.95
C GLY A 132 -7.42 -10.25 1.98
N ALA A 133 -7.47 -10.62 3.27
CA ALA A 133 -6.83 -9.91 4.39
C ALA A 133 -7.06 -8.38 4.38
N ILE A 134 -8.25 -7.94 3.96
CA ILE A 134 -8.55 -6.53 3.66
C ILE A 134 -8.37 -5.65 4.89
N GLY A 135 -8.84 -6.10 6.06
CA GLY A 135 -8.67 -5.37 7.31
C GLY A 135 -7.19 -5.14 7.65
N ALA A 136 -6.37 -6.19 7.62
CA ALA A 136 -4.94 -6.08 7.90
C ALA A 136 -4.22 -5.19 6.88
N ALA A 137 -4.51 -5.35 5.58
CA ALA A 137 -3.94 -4.52 4.53
C ALA A 137 -4.30 -3.03 4.70
N MET A 138 -5.58 -2.74 5.01
CA MET A 138 -6.03 -1.38 5.28
C MET A 138 -5.34 -0.79 6.50
N ASP A 139 -5.38 -1.50 7.63
CA ASP A 139 -4.94 -0.98 8.93
C ASP A 139 -3.41 -0.86 9.03
N LYS A 140 -2.66 -1.78 8.40
CA LYS A 140 -1.20 -1.85 8.54
C LYS A 140 -0.43 -1.25 7.37
N LEU A 141 -1.01 -1.22 6.16
CA LEU A 141 -0.30 -0.79 4.95
C LEU A 141 -0.92 0.45 4.32
N ILE A 142 -2.19 0.39 3.94
CA ILE A 142 -2.81 1.40 3.08
C ILE A 142 -3.09 2.68 3.87
N LEU A 143 -3.87 2.62 4.95
CA LEU A 143 -4.26 3.81 5.71
C LEU A 143 -3.06 4.57 6.30
N PRO A 144 -2.02 3.90 6.87
CA PRO A 144 -0.82 4.62 7.30
C PRO A 144 -0.14 5.39 6.15
N GLN A 145 -0.15 4.86 4.93
CA GLN A 145 0.41 5.55 3.77
C GLN A 145 -0.48 6.68 3.23
N LEU A 146 -1.76 6.70 3.60
CA LEU A 146 -2.72 7.77 3.33
C LEU A 146 -2.82 8.81 4.45
N ASP A 147 -2.07 8.67 5.54
CA ASP A 147 -1.92 9.69 6.59
C ASP A 147 -0.74 10.62 6.29
N PRO A 148 -0.95 11.95 6.12
CA PRO A 148 0.13 12.91 5.91
C PRO A 148 1.14 12.98 7.07
N LYS A 149 0.81 12.48 8.26
CA LYS A 149 1.70 12.46 9.44
C LYS A 149 2.69 11.30 9.42
N THR A 150 2.51 10.31 8.56
CA THR A 150 3.41 9.17 8.47
C THR A 150 4.76 9.59 7.91
N THR A 151 5.82 9.22 8.64
CA THR A 151 7.22 9.54 8.32
C THR A 151 8.05 8.25 8.23
N PRO A 152 9.14 8.21 7.45
CA PRO A 152 9.75 9.32 6.69
C PRO A 152 9.09 9.62 5.33
N LYS A 153 8.24 8.73 4.80
CA LYS A 153 7.54 8.89 3.52
C LYS A 153 6.10 8.40 3.62
N ASN A 154 5.23 9.00 2.82
CA ASN A 154 3.83 8.61 2.64
C ASN A 154 3.36 8.90 1.20
N LEU A 155 2.31 8.21 0.74
CA LEU A 155 1.75 8.38 -0.60
C LEU A 155 1.03 9.72 -0.78
N VAL A 156 0.49 10.28 0.29
CA VAL A 156 -0.18 11.59 0.28
C VAL A 156 0.72 12.68 -0.29
N SER A 157 2.00 12.66 0.05
CA SER A 157 3.00 13.62 -0.41
C SER A 157 3.31 13.52 -1.92
N SER A 158 3.09 12.34 -2.52
CA SER A 158 3.31 12.09 -3.95
C SER A 158 2.04 12.23 -4.80
N LEU A 159 0.84 12.18 -4.21
CA LEU A 159 -0.44 12.32 -4.92
C LEU A 159 -0.57 13.67 -5.67
N PRO A 160 -0.51 13.69 -7.02
CA PRO A 160 -0.57 14.94 -7.78
C PRO A 160 -1.95 15.63 -7.69
N ARG A 161 -3.03 14.83 -7.72
CA ARG A 161 -4.43 15.31 -7.68
C ARG A 161 -4.77 16.03 -6.40
N LEU A 162 -4.24 15.53 -5.29
CA LEU A 162 -4.44 16.13 -3.99
C LEU A 162 -3.79 17.51 -3.88
N LYS A 163 -2.61 17.69 -4.48
CA LYS A 163 -1.94 19.00 -4.54
C LYS A 163 -2.78 20.02 -5.33
N ALA A 164 -3.36 19.61 -6.46
CA ALA A 164 -4.23 20.46 -7.25
C ALA A 164 -5.48 20.89 -6.47
N ARG A 165 -6.17 19.94 -5.82
CA ARG A 165 -7.39 20.22 -5.02
C ARG A 165 -7.12 21.12 -3.81
N THR A 166 -5.98 20.92 -3.14
CA THR A 166 -5.59 21.74 -1.99
C THR A 166 -5.22 23.16 -2.43
N ALA A 167 -4.60 23.34 -3.60
CA ALA A 167 -4.27 24.65 -4.15
C ALA A 167 -5.52 25.46 -4.54
N GLU A 168 -6.54 24.80 -5.09
CA GLU A 168 -7.81 25.45 -5.47
C GLU A 168 -8.66 25.85 -4.25
N ALA A 169 -8.52 25.14 -3.13
CA ALA A 169 -9.24 25.44 -1.88
C ALA A 169 -8.64 26.59 -1.06
N VAL A 170 -7.48 27.15 -1.45
CA VAL A 170 -6.91 28.33 -0.77
C VAL A 170 -7.68 29.57 -1.27
N PRO A 171 -8.42 30.29 -0.41
CA PRO A 171 -9.06 31.53 -0.84
C PRO A 171 -7.97 32.48 -1.33
N THR A 172 -8.06 32.91 -2.58
CA THR A 172 -7.18 33.95 -3.12
C THR A 172 -7.30 35.15 -2.20
N ALA A 173 -6.18 35.62 -1.64
CA ALA A 173 -6.16 36.81 -0.80
C ALA A 173 -6.84 37.94 -1.57
N ILE A 174 -7.98 38.40 -1.06
CA ILE A 174 -8.68 39.57 -1.59
C ILE A 174 -7.68 40.71 -1.54
N HIS A 175 -7.19 41.14 -2.70
CA HIS A 175 -6.32 42.29 -2.77
C HIS A 175 -7.16 43.47 -2.34
N GLY A 176 -6.70 44.18 -1.30
CA GLY A 176 -7.32 45.44 -0.90
C GLY A 176 -7.31 46.37 -2.09
N GLU A 177 -8.48 46.59 -2.68
CA GLU A 177 -8.67 47.56 -3.75
C GLU A 177 -8.21 48.92 -3.21
N LYS A 178 -7.16 49.48 -3.81
CA LYS A 178 -6.71 50.83 -3.47
C LYS A 178 -7.77 51.80 -3.97
N THR A 179 -8.70 52.17 -3.11
CA THR A 179 -9.57 53.32 -3.34
C THR A 179 -8.69 54.55 -3.56
N GLN A 180 -8.90 55.25 -4.66
CA GLN A 180 -8.24 56.54 -4.92
C GLN A 180 -8.69 57.54 -3.87
N GLY A 181 -7.79 57.89 -2.95
CA GLY A 181 -7.94 59.03 -2.06
C GLY A 181 -8.68 58.72 -0.75
N GLY A 182 -7.92 58.26 0.25
CA GLY A 182 -8.38 58.25 1.63
C GLY A 182 -7.43 57.47 2.50
N ALA A 183 -6.88 58.10 3.55
CA ALA A 183 -6.15 57.38 4.58
C ALA A 183 -7.12 56.39 5.24
N GLY A 184 -7.03 55.12 4.85
CA GLY A 184 -7.87 54.05 5.37
C GLY A 184 -7.68 53.93 6.87
N LEU A 185 -8.72 54.28 7.62
CA LEU A 185 -8.81 53.96 9.04
C LEU A 185 -8.69 52.43 9.19
N PRO A 186 -7.84 51.90 10.09
CA PRO A 186 -7.79 50.46 10.29
C PRO A 186 -9.18 49.96 10.70
N PRO A 187 -9.64 48.80 10.19
CA PRO A 187 -10.94 48.26 10.54
C PRO A 187 -10.99 48.05 12.06
N LYS A 188 -11.99 48.66 12.69
CA LYS A 188 -12.22 48.56 14.13
C LYS A 188 -12.72 47.15 14.44
N LEU A 189 -11.78 46.27 14.79
CA LEU A 189 -12.07 44.93 15.29
C LEU A 189 -13.04 45.05 16.49
N PRO A 190 -14.17 44.31 16.50
CA PRO A 190 -15.01 44.25 17.69
C PRO A 190 -14.19 43.69 18.86
N ALA A 191 -14.34 44.32 20.03
CA ALA A 191 -13.64 43.91 21.24
C ALA A 191 -13.96 42.44 21.55
N MET A 192 -12.93 41.59 21.56
CA MET A 192 -13.09 40.19 21.94
C MET A 192 -13.52 40.14 23.41
N PRO A 193 -14.49 39.27 23.78
CA PRO A 193 -14.82 39.06 25.18
C PRO A 193 -13.57 38.58 25.93
N SER A 194 -13.35 39.15 27.12
CA SER A 194 -12.25 38.79 28.00
C SER A 194 -12.32 37.30 28.34
N VAL A 195 -11.40 36.52 27.76
CA VAL A 195 -11.25 35.10 28.09
C VAL A 195 -10.85 35.01 29.58
N PRO A 196 -11.60 34.28 30.43
CA PRO A 196 -11.17 34.07 31.80
C PRO A 196 -9.83 33.32 31.78
N THR A 197 -8.84 33.89 32.45
CA THR A 197 -7.52 33.27 32.65
C THR A 197 -7.71 31.93 33.35
N ARG A 198 -7.79 30.85 32.57
CA ARG A 198 -7.80 29.49 33.10
C ARG A 198 -6.48 29.30 33.83
N SER A 199 -6.56 29.13 35.15
CA SER A 199 -5.39 28.81 35.97
C SER A 199 -4.70 27.61 35.34
N GLN A 200 -3.40 27.74 35.08
CA GLN A 200 -2.59 26.61 34.68
C GLN A 200 -2.58 25.62 35.84
N THR A 201 -3.46 24.64 35.81
CA THR A 201 -3.25 23.44 36.61
C THR A 201 -1.95 22.82 36.09
N LYS A 202 -0.95 22.74 36.97
CA LYS A 202 0.33 22.05 36.73
C LYS A 202 -0.01 20.66 36.20
N THR A 203 0.05 20.49 34.88
CA THR A 203 -0.06 19.18 34.26
C THR A 203 1.28 18.53 34.54
N GLY A 204 1.29 17.59 35.50
CA GLY A 204 2.45 16.75 35.78
C GLY A 204 2.98 16.23 34.46
N ALA A 205 4.29 16.39 34.26
CA ALA A 205 4.95 16.02 33.04
C ALA A 205 4.59 14.57 32.70
N ASN A 206 3.86 14.37 31.59
CA ASN A 206 3.69 13.03 31.01
C ASN A 206 5.00 12.68 30.30
N VAL A 207 6.03 12.46 31.10
CA VAL A 207 7.26 11.81 30.68
C VAL A 207 6.92 10.34 30.65
N ILE A 208 6.67 9.82 29.46
CA ILE A 208 6.74 8.38 29.23
C ILE A 208 8.16 7.99 29.68
N PRO A 209 8.33 7.12 30.69
CA PRO A 209 9.66 6.63 31.01
C PRO A 209 10.17 5.97 29.75
N ARG A 210 11.27 6.49 29.18
CA ARG A 210 12.06 5.70 28.24
C ARG A 210 12.31 4.41 28.99
N HIS A 211 11.78 3.30 28.50
CA HIS A 211 12.25 2.00 28.93
C HIS A 211 13.76 2.10 28.87
N ARG A 212 14.39 2.08 30.05
CA ARG A 212 15.82 1.96 30.24
C ARG A 212 16.24 0.91 29.22
N ALA A 213 17.21 1.21 28.36
CA ALA A 213 17.79 0.22 27.46
C ALA A 213 17.92 -1.05 28.30
N VAL A 214 17.05 -2.02 28.04
CA VAL A 214 17.18 -3.32 28.64
C VAL A 214 18.41 -3.80 27.91
N ASP A 215 19.54 -3.78 28.62
CA ASP A 215 20.77 -4.37 28.15
C ASP A 215 20.37 -5.74 27.61
N ASP A 216 20.37 -5.88 26.29
CA ASP A 216 20.15 -7.15 25.64
C ASP A 216 21.22 -8.06 26.27
N PRO A 217 20.82 -9.12 27.00
CA PRO A 217 21.81 -9.93 27.69
C PRO A 217 22.81 -10.40 26.65
N PRO A 218 24.12 -10.34 26.93
CA PRO A 218 25.14 -10.66 25.95
C PRO A 218 24.78 -12.00 25.31
N THR A 219 24.66 -11.98 23.98
CA THR A 219 24.29 -13.15 23.18
C THR A 219 25.17 -14.30 23.66
N LYS A 220 24.56 -15.44 24.01
CA LYS A 220 25.30 -16.58 24.57
C LYS A 220 26.56 -16.82 23.72
N PRO A 221 27.74 -16.97 24.33
CA PRO A 221 28.97 -17.17 23.57
C PRO A 221 28.79 -18.39 22.67
N ILE A 222 29.21 -18.25 21.42
CA ILE A 222 29.11 -19.30 20.41
C ILE A 222 29.92 -20.50 20.92
N ASP A 223 29.26 -21.64 21.06
CA ASP A 223 29.90 -22.90 21.44
C ASP A 223 30.69 -23.44 20.24
N LEU A 224 31.98 -23.06 20.20
CA LEU A 224 32.89 -23.38 19.11
C LEU A 224 33.07 -24.89 18.93
N GLU A 225 33.01 -25.68 20.02
CA GLU A 225 33.14 -27.14 19.95
C GLU A 225 31.92 -27.77 19.28
N ARG A 226 30.72 -27.29 19.63
CA ARG A 226 29.49 -27.74 18.98
C ARG A 226 29.49 -27.40 17.48
N LEU A 227 29.93 -26.20 17.13
CA LEU A 227 29.98 -25.75 15.74
C LEU A 227 31.00 -26.56 14.92
N GLN A 228 32.18 -26.84 15.49
CA GLN A 228 33.18 -27.71 14.87
C GLN A 228 32.66 -29.14 14.66
N LYS A 229 31.89 -29.67 15.62
CA LYS A 229 31.27 -30.99 15.52
C LYS A 229 30.18 -31.06 14.45
N GLU A 230 29.44 -29.97 14.23
CA GLU A 230 28.49 -29.83 13.13
C GLU A 230 29.19 -29.73 11.77
N ILE A 231 30.25 -28.94 11.65
CA ILE A 231 31.07 -28.85 10.43
C ILE A 231 31.65 -30.22 10.06
N ALA A 232 32.26 -30.92 11.03
CA ALA A 232 32.82 -32.25 10.79
C ALA A 232 31.75 -33.29 10.40
N ARG A 233 30.51 -33.18 10.91
CA ARG A 233 29.38 -34.01 10.47
C ARG A 233 28.93 -33.67 9.05
N SER A 234 28.95 -32.39 8.70
CA SER A 234 28.61 -31.92 7.35
C SER A 234 29.62 -32.43 6.32
N GLU A 235 30.92 -32.30 6.61
CA GLU A 235 32.00 -32.77 5.72
C GLU A 235 32.01 -34.30 5.57
N ALA A 236 31.66 -35.06 6.63
CA ALA A 236 31.56 -36.51 6.55
C ALA A 236 30.39 -36.99 5.64
N ASN A 237 29.39 -36.14 5.42
CA ASN A 237 28.21 -36.46 4.61
C ASN A 237 28.30 -35.90 3.18
N ASP A 238 29.31 -35.09 2.91
CA ASP A 238 29.59 -34.50 1.59
C ASP A 238 30.33 -35.54 0.72
N GLN A 239 29.65 -36.65 0.43
CA GLN A 239 30.13 -37.56 -0.61
C GLN A 239 30.06 -36.82 -1.95
N SER A 240 31.21 -36.68 -2.63
CA SER A 240 31.28 -36.23 -4.03
C SER A 240 30.12 -36.84 -4.80
N THR A 241 29.20 -36.00 -5.26
CA THR A 241 28.02 -36.41 -6.01
C THR A 241 28.50 -37.31 -7.15
N ARG A 242 28.07 -38.58 -7.17
CA ARG A 242 28.49 -39.50 -8.25
C ARG A 242 28.15 -38.84 -9.57
N ARG A 243 29.13 -38.71 -10.47
CA ARG A 243 28.95 -38.08 -11.77
C ARG A 243 27.93 -38.91 -12.55
N THR A 244 26.69 -38.42 -12.63
CA THR A 244 25.59 -39.15 -13.24
C THR A 244 25.66 -39.02 -14.76
N ASP A 245 25.65 -40.16 -15.45
CA ASP A 245 25.67 -40.23 -16.91
C ASP A 245 24.28 -39.86 -17.47
N LEU A 246 24.09 -38.58 -17.80
CA LEU A 246 22.83 -38.01 -18.26
C LEU A 246 22.28 -38.70 -19.51
N ALA A 247 23.15 -39.25 -20.37
CA ALA A 247 22.75 -39.96 -21.58
C ALA A 247 21.97 -41.26 -21.29
N LYS A 248 22.11 -41.83 -20.09
CA LYS A 248 21.37 -43.03 -19.67
C LYS A 248 20.03 -42.72 -19.01
N LEU A 249 19.84 -41.49 -18.53
CA LEU A 249 18.62 -41.05 -17.84
C LEU A 249 17.64 -40.33 -18.76
N LEU A 250 18.13 -39.73 -19.84
CA LEU A 250 17.27 -39.04 -20.78
C LEU A 250 16.57 -40.05 -21.72
N PRO A 251 15.27 -39.84 -22.03
CA PRO A 251 14.58 -40.64 -23.02
C PRO A 251 15.25 -40.46 -24.39
N LYS A 252 15.34 -41.54 -25.17
CA LYS A 252 15.88 -41.49 -26.54
C LYS A 252 15.02 -40.53 -27.36
N LEU A 253 15.64 -39.49 -27.93
CA LEU A 253 14.92 -38.57 -28.80
C LEU A 253 14.36 -39.34 -30.00
N PRO A 254 13.12 -39.03 -30.43
CA PRO A 254 12.56 -39.59 -31.65
C PRO A 254 13.40 -39.14 -32.86
N PRO A 255 13.52 -39.99 -33.90
CA PRO A 255 14.31 -39.67 -35.09
C PRO A 255 13.80 -38.37 -35.74
N GLY A 256 14.70 -37.38 -35.89
CA GLY A 256 14.39 -36.07 -36.50
C GLY A 256 14.28 -34.89 -35.53
N ALA A 257 14.50 -35.09 -34.22
CA ALA A 257 14.47 -34.02 -33.22
C ALA A 257 15.81 -33.26 -33.08
N ASP A 258 16.80 -33.64 -33.89
CA ASP A 258 18.19 -33.18 -33.87
C ASP A 258 18.34 -31.73 -34.38
N GLY A 259 17.31 -31.21 -35.08
CA GLY A 259 17.38 -29.93 -35.80
C GLY A 259 17.00 -28.67 -35.00
N TYR A 260 16.71 -28.77 -33.71
CA TYR A 260 16.29 -27.62 -32.88
C TYR A 260 17.43 -26.96 -32.07
N LEU A 261 18.67 -27.42 -32.25
CA LEU A 261 19.85 -26.89 -31.56
C LEU A 261 20.95 -26.54 -32.57
N GLU A 262 20.63 -25.72 -33.56
CA GLU A 262 21.65 -24.89 -34.20
C GLU A 262 21.79 -23.63 -33.32
N PRO A 263 22.96 -23.36 -32.73
CA PRO A 263 23.21 -22.04 -32.14
C PRO A 263 23.35 -21.06 -33.30
N ASP A 264 22.49 -20.04 -33.37
CA ASP A 264 22.71 -18.90 -34.25
C ASP A 264 24.11 -18.33 -33.95
N ALA A 265 25.04 -18.60 -34.85
CA ALA A 265 26.33 -17.94 -34.93
C ALA A 265 26.16 -16.70 -35.81
N ASP A 266 26.04 -15.54 -35.15
CA ASP A 266 26.76 -14.29 -35.45
C ASP A 266 26.46 -13.23 -34.37
#